data_AF-A0A662UQT5-F1
#
_entry.id   AF-A0A662UQT5-F1
#
_cell.length_a   1.000
_cell.length_b   1.000
_cell.length_c   1.000
_cell.angle_alpha   90.00
_cell.angle_beta   90.00
_cell.angle_gamma   90.00
#
_symmetry.space_group_name_H-M   'P 1'
#
loop_
_entity.id
_entity.type
_entity.pdbx_description
1 polymer ?
#
loop_
_entity_poly.entity_id
_entity_poly.type
_entity_poly.pdbx_seq_one_letter_code
_entity_poly.pdbx_strand_id
1 'polypeptide(L)'
;VFASDGLPADANAIPSLLEKYREAGIVVYAVFIGADENGYRLLAEIAENTGGEAYRVVDIDELVEKFSSIAGKIVDIVEANVSVSLKYEFTKTVKQGYAPVFSAISLVAVAALFTARYRKYRVTF
;
A
#
# COMPACT_ATOMS: atom_id res chain seq x y z
N VAL A 1 5.24 -11.77 11.67
CA VAL A 1 4.87 -12.89 12.57
C VAL A 1 6.13 -13.67 12.88
N PHE A 2 6.39 -13.95 14.15
CA PHE A 2 7.58 -14.64 14.66
C PHE A 2 7.13 -15.85 15.48
N ALA A 3 7.77 -17.00 15.31
CA ALA A 3 7.46 -18.21 16.07
C ALA A 3 8.75 -18.84 16.63
N SER A 4 8.73 -19.27 17.88
CA SER A 4 9.88 -19.89 18.56
C SER A 4 9.41 -20.91 19.61
N ASP A 5 10.16 -22.00 19.76
CA ASP A 5 9.98 -23.02 20.79
C ASP A 5 10.90 -22.84 22.01
N GLY A 6 11.78 -21.83 21.97
CA GLY A 6 12.77 -21.60 23.02
C GLY A 6 13.26 -20.16 23.12
N LEU A 7 14.20 -19.98 24.05
CA LEU A 7 14.86 -18.71 24.31
C LEU A 7 15.95 -18.44 23.25
N PRO A 8 16.07 -17.21 22.75
CA PRO A 8 17.16 -16.82 21.87
C PRO A 8 18.48 -16.89 22.65
N ALA A 9 19.52 -17.44 22.00
CA ALA A 9 20.85 -17.54 22.60
C ALA A 9 21.52 -16.18 22.85
N ASP A 10 21.05 -15.13 22.16
CA ASP A 10 21.63 -13.79 22.21
C ASP A 10 20.60 -12.75 22.67
N ALA A 11 20.21 -12.83 23.95
CA ALA A 11 19.22 -11.94 24.54
C ALA A 11 19.67 -10.47 24.59
N ASN A 12 20.98 -10.21 24.57
CA ASN A 12 21.55 -8.87 24.69
C ASN A 12 21.33 -8.00 23.44
N ALA A 13 21.14 -8.61 22.27
CA ALA A 13 20.90 -7.90 21.01
C ALA A 13 19.44 -7.40 20.87
N ILE A 14 18.51 -8.01 21.60
CA ILE A 14 17.06 -7.80 21.46
C ILE A 14 16.66 -6.33 21.64
N PRO A 15 17.09 -5.59 22.69
CA PRO A 15 16.63 -4.22 22.90
C PRO A 15 16.94 -3.28 21.72
N SER A 16 18.16 -3.37 21.18
CA SER A 16 18.58 -2.55 20.03
C SER A 16 17.84 -2.88 18.74
N LEU A 17 17.34 -4.11 18.59
CA LEU A 17 16.56 -4.54 17.45
C LEU A 17 15.10 -4.08 17.57
N LEU A 18 14.54 -4.14 18.79
CA LEU A 18 13.19 -3.67 19.07
C LEU A 18 13.03 -2.18 18.81
N GLU A 19 14.04 -1.38 19.16
CA GLU A 19 14.02 0.05 18.87
C GLU A 19 13.94 0.33 17.37
N LYS A 20 14.74 -0.37 16.56
CA LYS A 20 14.70 -0.28 15.09
C LYS A 20 13.35 -0.72 14.52
N TYR A 21 12.73 -1.75 15.07
CA TYR A 21 11.42 -2.23 14.62
C TYR A 21 10.32 -1.24 14.94
N ARG A 22 10.37 -0.63 16.14
CA ARG A 22 9.44 0.42 16.53
C ARG A 22 9.58 1.66 15.64
N GLU A 23 10.82 2.10 15.38
CA GLU A 23 11.09 3.24 14.47
C GLU A 23 10.62 2.97 13.04
N ALA A 24 10.75 1.73 12.57
CA ALA A 24 10.27 1.31 11.25
C ALA A 24 8.75 1.05 11.19
N GLY A 25 8.03 1.18 12.30
CA GLY A 25 6.58 0.89 12.37
C GLY A 25 6.25 -0.59 12.16
N ILE A 26 7.21 -1.50 12.43
CA ILE A 26 7.04 -2.94 12.26
C ILE A 26 6.41 -3.52 13.52
N VAL A 27 5.19 -4.05 13.37
CA VAL A 27 4.46 -4.75 14.44
C VAL A 27 4.81 -6.23 14.44
N VAL A 28 5.25 -6.78 15.59
CA VAL A 28 5.63 -8.19 15.71
C VAL A 28 4.56 -8.97 16.49
N TYR A 29 3.89 -9.89 15.79
CA TYR A 29 3.09 -10.94 16.43
C TYR A 29 3.97 -12.14 16.74
N ALA A 30 3.99 -12.60 17.99
CA ALA A 30 4.85 -13.67 18.46
C ALA A 30 4.04 -14.94 18.80
N VAL A 31 4.53 -16.12 18.43
CA VAL A 31 3.94 -17.42 18.75
C VAL A 31 4.98 -18.27 19.46
N PHE A 32 4.77 -18.55 20.73
CA PHE A 32 5.62 -19.42 21.52
C PHE A 32 5.06 -20.85 21.52
N ILE A 33 5.90 -21.82 21.13
CA ILE A 33 5.53 -23.22 21.09
C ILE A 33 6.13 -23.92 22.31
N GLY A 34 5.29 -24.29 23.26
CA GLY A 34 5.70 -25.08 24.42
C GLY A 34 5.25 -24.53 25.77
N ALA A 35 5.71 -25.23 26.81
CA ALA A 35 5.27 -25.02 28.18
C ALA A 35 6.23 -24.15 29.02
N ASP A 36 7.33 -23.64 28.47
CA ASP A 36 8.26 -22.80 29.23
C ASP A 36 7.74 -21.36 29.40
N GLU A 37 7.60 -20.90 30.65
CA GLU A 37 7.11 -19.54 30.93
C GLU A 37 8.14 -18.45 30.61
N ASN A 38 9.43 -18.72 30.78
CA ASN A 38 10.46 -17.71 30.56
C ASN A 38 10.60 -17.38 29.07
N GLY A 39 10.53 -18.40 28.21
CA GLY A 39 10.46 -18.28 26.75
C GLY A 39 9.25 -17.47 26.33
N TYR A 40 8.06 -17.80 26.83
CA TYR A 40 6.85 -17.03 26.55
C TYR A 40 6.98 -15.57 26.99
N ARG A 41 7.46 -15.31 28.21
CA ARG A 41 7.56 -13.95 28.75
C ARG A 41 8.45 -13.05 27.90
N LEU A 42 9.59 -13.58 27.42
CA LEU A 42 10.49 -12.82 26.56
C LEU A 42 9.86 -12.51 25.19
N LEU A 43 9.18 -13.49 24.59
CA LEU A 43 8.47 -13.27 23.33
C LEU A 43 7.28 -12.31 23.49
N ALA A 44 6.60 -12.34 24.63
CA ALA A 44 5.56 -11.38 24.99
C ALA A 44 6.10 -9.96 25.09
N GLU A 45 7.23 -9.78 25.77
CA GLU A 45 7.89 -8.48 25.89
C GLU A 45 8.29 -7.92 24.51
N ILE A 46 8.80 -8.75 23.61
CA ILE A 46 9.11 -8.37 22.22
C ILE A 46 7.86 -7.91 21.46
N ALA A 47 6.79 -8.69 21.54
CA ALA A 47 5.54 -8.37 20.84
C ALA A 47 4.93 -7.07 21.37
N GLU A 48 4.81 -6.94 22.69
CA GLU A 48 4.24 -5.75 23.34
C GLU A 48 5.04 -4.47 23.03
N ASN A 49 6.39 -4.54 23.04
CA ASN A 49 7.23 -3.39 22.70
C ASN A 49 7.05 -2.89 21.27
N THR A 50 6.64 -3.76 20.36
CA THR A 50 6.38 -3.41 18.95
C THR A 50 4.89 -3.16 18.66
N GLY A 51 4.04 -3.18 19.68
CA GLY A 51 2.59 -2.98 19.55
C GLY A 51 1.83 -4.20 19.01
N GLY A 52 2.46 -5.38 19.01
CA GLY A 52 1.85 -6.65 18.63
C GLY A 52 1.36 -7.46 19.83
N GLU A 53 0.99 -8.71 19.57
CA GLU A 53 0.51 -9.64 20.58
C GLU A 53 1.30 -10.95 20.56
N ALA A 54 1.46 -11.56 21.73
CA ALA A 54 2.07 -12.89 21.86
C ALA A 54 1.02 -13.95 22.19
N TYR A 55 1.24 -15.14 21.64
CA TYR A 55 0.38 -16.31 21.83
C TYR A 55 1.24 -17.47 22.30
N ARG A 56 0.73 -18.22 23.26
CA ARG A 56 1.31 -19.50 23.68
C ARG A 56 0.50 -20.63 23.07
N VAL A 57 1.21 -21.62 22.55
CA VAL A 57 0.64 -22.78 21.91
C VAL A 57 1.34 -24.02 22.45
N VAL A 58 0.57 -25.00 22.91
CA VAL A 58 1.10 -26.29 23.38
C VAL A 58 0.67 -27.42 22.45
N ASP A 59 -0.43 -27.24 21.72
CA ASP A 59 -0.98 -28.19 20.76
C ASP A 59 -0.82 -27.72 19.30
N ILE A 60 -0.62 -28.66 18.37
CA ILE A 60 -0.57 -28.37 16.94
C ILE A 60 -1.89 -27.80 16.41
N ASP A 61 -3.02 -28.24 16.97
CA ASP A 61 -4.35 -27.78 16.54
C ASP A 61 -4.56 -26.30 16.93
N GLU A 62 -4.14 -25.94 18.14
CA GLU A 62 -4.13 -24.56 18.63
C GLU A 62 -3.23 -23.66 17.77
N LEU A 63 -2.13 -24.19 17.22
CA LEU A 63 -1.22 -23.44 16.36
C LEU A 63 -1.95 -22.90 15.13
N VAL A 64 -2.72 -23.77 14.46
CA VAL A 64 -3.47 -23.41 13.25
C VAL A 64 -4.49 -22.32 13.55
N GLU A 65 -5.22 -22.45 14.66
CA GLU A 65 -6.18 -21.43 15.09
C GLU A 65 -5.51 -20.08 15.38
N LYS A 66 -4.37 -20.07 16.10
CA LYS A 66 -3.65 -18.82 16.40
C LYS A 66 -3.10 -18.16 15.14
N PHE A 67 -2.52 -18.93 14.22
CA PHE A 67 -2.08 -18.37 12.93
C PHE A 67 -3.24 -17.81 12.11
N SER A 68 -4.38 -18.49 12.08
CA SER A 68 -5.58 -17.99 11.39
C SER A 68 -6.08 -16.68 12.02
N SER A 69 -6.09 -16.59 13.36
CA SER A 69 -6.49 -15.36 14.06
C SER A 69 -5.52 -14.21 13.80
N ILE A 70 -4.21 -14.48 13.77
CA ILE A 70 -3.19 -13.48 13.44
C ILE A 70 -3.36 -13.00 12.00
N ALA A 71 -3.61 -13.91 11.06
CA ALA A 71 -3.85 -13.57 9.67
C ALA A 71 -5.08 -12.65 9.52
N GLY A 72 -6.18 -12.95 10.20
CA GLY A 72 -7.37 -12.08 10.23
C GLY A 72 -7.05 -10.66 10.73
N LYS A 73 -6.35 -10.54 11.87
CA LYS A 73 -5.92 -9.24 12.42
C LYS A 73 -5.00 -8.48 11.47
N ILE A 74 -4.07 -9.17 10.82
CA ILE A 74 -3.18 -8.54 9.83
C ILE A 74 -4.00 -8.05 8.64
N VAL A 75 -4.97 -8.82 8.15
CA VAL A 75 -5.86 -8.38 7.07
C VAL A 75 -6.64 -7.13 7.48
N ASP A 76 -7.24 -7.10 8.67
CA ASP A 76 -7.97 -5.92 9.16
C ASP A 76 -7.06 -4.69 9.28
N ILE A 77 -5.83 -4.86 9.78
CA ILE A 77 -4.85 -3.78 9.91
C ILE A 77 -4.37 -3.31 8.54
N VAL A 78 -4.13 -4.22 7.59
CA VAL A 78 -3.73 -3.88 6.24
C VAL A 78 -4.88 -3.19 5.51
N GLU A 79 -6.11 -3.67 5.62
CA GLU A 79 -7.29 -3.01 5.06
C GLU A 79 -7.52 -1.61 5.67
N ALA A 80 -7.23 -1.42 6.96
CA ALA A 80 -7.33 -0.13 7.64
C ALA A 80 -6.15 0.83 7.37
N ASN A 81 -4.91 0.34 7.28
CA ASN A 81 -3.70 1.12 6.98
C ASN A 81 -3.48 1.33 5.49
N VAL A 82 -4.18 0.59 4.63
CA VAL A 82 -4.47 1.07 3.28
C VAL A 82 -5.48 2.21 3.48
N SER A 83 -4.98 3.36 3.95
CA SER A 83 -5.49 4.63 3.46
C SER A 83 -5.30 4.53 1.96
N VAL A 84 -6.35 4.07 1.30
CA VAL A 84 -6.37 4.04 -0.14
C VAL A 84 -6.34 5.52 -0.49
N SER A 85 -5.15 6.07 -0.72
CA SER A 85 -4.98 7.19 -1.63
C SER A 85 -5.37 6.65 -3.00
N LEU A 86 -6.67 6.39 -3.16
CA LEU A 86 -7.35 6.53 -4.43
C LEU A 86 -7.22 8.00 -4.78
N LYS A 87 -6.01 8.39 -5.23
CA LYS A 87 -5.96 9.16 -6.46
C LYS A 87 -6.69 8.29 -7.47
N TYR A 88 -8.02 8.42 -7.50
CA TYR A 88 -8.75 8.21 -8.73
C TYR A 88 -8.18 9.26 -9.68
N GLU A 89 -7.05 8.96 -10.30
CA GLU A 89 -6.85 9.37 -11.68
C GLU A 89 -7.94 8.65 -12.45
N PHE A 90 -9.14 9.25 -12.41
CA PHE A 90 -10.03 9.14 -13.55
C PHE A 90 -9.21 9.67 -14.72
N THR A 91 -8.47 8.79 -15.38
CA THR A 91 -8.21 8.92 -16.80
C THR A 91 -9.57 8.75 -17.46
N LYS A 92 -10.46 9.73 -17.26
CA LYS A 92 -11.28 10.18 -18.36
C LYS A 92 -10.24 10.52 -19.41
N THR A 93 -10.05 9.61 -20.35
CA THR A 93 -9.83 9.98 -21.73
C THR A 93 -10.98 10.90 -22.09
N VAL A 94 -10.90 12.15 -21.64
CA VAL A 94 -11.50 13.24 -22.34
C VAL A 94 -10.76 13.15 -23.66
N LYS A 95 -11.42 12.53 -24.65
CA LYS A 95 -11.24 12.93 -26.03
C LYS A 95 -11.58 14.42 -26.05
N GLN A 96 -10.68 15.26 -25.53
CA GLN A 96 -10.65 16.67 -25.82
C GLN A 96 -10.17 16.68 -27.25
N GLY A 97 -11.12 16.40 -28.14
CA GLY A 97 -10.91 16.51 -29.55
C GLY A 97 -10.47 17.95 -29.73
N TYR A 98 -9.21 18.16 -30.09
CA TYR A 98 -8.74 19.43 -30.63
C TYR A 98 -9.41 19.73 -31.98
N ALA A 99 -10.27 18.82 -32.47
CA ALA A 99 -11.10 18.96 -33.66
C ALA A 99 -11.82 20.31 -33.82
N PRO A 100 -12.46 20.94 -32.81
CA PRO A 100 -13.14 22.21 -33.00
C PRO A 100 -12.16 23.39 -33.13
N VAL A 101 -11.00 23.34 -32.46
CA VAL A 101 -9.97 24.38 -32.58
C VAL A 101 -9.27 24.28 -33.93
N PHE A 102 -8.88 23.06 -34.34
CA PHE A 102 -8.33 22.81 -35.66
C PHE A 102 -9.33 23.14 -36.78
N SER A 103 -10.62 22.84 -36.61
CA SER A 103 -11.64 23.22 -37.60
C SER A 103 -11.80 24.74 -37.70
N ALA A 104 -11.80 25.46 -36.58
CA ALA A 104 -11.89 26.93 -36.59
C ALA A 104 -10.69 27.56 -37.29
N ILE A 105 -9.47 27.10 -37.00
CA ILE A 105 -8.24 27.58 -37.66
C ILE A 105 -8.30 27.28 -39.17
N SER A 106 -8.76 26.09 -39.56
CA SER A 106 -8.89 25.72 -40.98
C SER A 106 -9.90 26.62 -41.71
N LEU A 107 -11.02 26.96 -41.07
CA LEU A 107 -12.06 27.78 -41.67
C LEU A 107 -11.60 29.24 -41.85
N VAL A 108 -10.84 29.77 -40.88
CA VAL A 108 -10.21 31.08 -41.00
C VAL A 108 -9.15 31.09 -42.11
N ALA A 109 -8.34 30.04 -42.21
CA ALA A 109 -7.33 29.92 -43.28
C ALA A 109 -7.98 29.85 -44.67
N VAL A 110 -9.06 29.08 -44.82
CA VAL A 110 -9.83 29.01 -46.07
C VAL A 110 -10.47 30.35 -46.40
N ALA A 111 -11.11 31.03 -45.44
CA ALA A 111 -11.69 32.35 -45.65
C ALA A 111 -10.65 33.40 -46.05
N ALA A 112 -9.46 33.37 -45.43
CA ALA A 112 -8.34 34.25 -45.78
C ALA A 112 -7.83 33.96 -47.20
N LEU A 113 -7.66 32.69 -47.57
CA LEU A 113 -7.29 32.28 -48.92
C LEU A 113 -8.35 32.70 -49.95
N PHE A 114 -9.64 32.53 -49.62
CA PHE A 114 -10.74 32.92 -50.49
C PHE A 114 -10.78 34.44 -50.69
N THR A 115 -10.53 35.21 -49.63
CA THR A 115 -10.48 36.68 -49.69
C THR A 115 -9.26 37.17 -50.47
N ALA A 116 -8.09 36.57 -50.26
CA ALA A 116 -6.89 36.87 -51.02
C ALA A 116 -7.05 36.50 -52.51
N ARG A 117 -7.67 35.34 -52.78
CA ARG A 117 -8.01 34.89 -54.13
C ARG A 117 -9.05 35.80 -54.78
N TYR A 118 -10.05 36.26 -54.05
CA TYR A 118 -11.07 37.21 -54.52
C TYR A 118 -10.43 38.56 -54.88
N ARG A 119 -9.52 39.08 -54.04
CA ARG A 119 -8.76 40.30 -54.34
C ARG A 119 -7.84 40.15 -55.56
N LYS A 120 -7.23 38.98 -55.74
CA LYS A 120 -6.24 38.76 -56.81
C LYS A 120 -6.86 38.35 -58.14
N TYR A 121 -7.96 37.59 -58.13
CA TYR A 121 -8.52 36.96 -59.33
C TYR A 121 -9.97 37.32 -59.65
N ARG A 122 -10.75 37.94 -58.74
CA ARG A 122 -12.15 38.39 -59.00
C ARG A 122 -13.08 37.31 -59.62
N VAL A 123 -12.91 36.02 -59.31
CA VAL A 123 -13.83 34.97 -59.77
C VAL A 123 -14.29 34.08 -58.62
N THR A 124 -15.60 33.94 -58.48
CA THR A 124 -16.32 33.10 -57.52
C THR A 124 -16.66 31.75 -58.14
N PHE A 125 -16.26 30.66 -57.47
CA PHE A 125 -16.95 29.36 -57.45
C PHE A 125 -16.66 28.70 -56.11
#